data_AF-A0A6I9U6K4-F1
#
_entry.id   AF-A0A6I9U6K4-F1
#
_cell.length_a   1.000
_cell.length_b   1.000
_cell.length_c   1.000
_cell.angle_alpha   90.00
_cell.angle_beta   90.00
_cell.angle_gamma   90.00
#
_symmetry.space_group_name_H-M   'P 1'
#
loop_
_entity.id
_entity.type
_entity.pdbx_description
1 polymer ?
#
loop_
_entity_poly.entity_id
_entity_poly.type
_entity_poly.pdbx_seq_one_letter_code
_entity_poly.pdbx_strand_id
1 'polypeptide(L)'
;MRVFKWTPTFTPSKESSIVPVWVSFPKLPAHLFRKEVLFTVASMIETPLQIDDATLNQSKLSKARACIELDLLKPRLEDFQIQICGATIVQRIEYEDIPHYCSLCKHVGHRDSDCYTEGDAPKPPPQKPRNRAEKKVAEEVGRGKAVAKETLLKRSGEAKQLQRKLVRAQR
;
A
#
# COMPACT_ATOMS: atom_id res chain seq x y z
N MET A 1 13.33 -9.93 13.33
CA MET A 1 14.61 -9.18 13.18
C MET A 1 14.30 -7.96 12.34
N ARG A 2 14.55 -6.73 12.84
CA ARG A 2 14.43 -5.50 12.03
C ARG A 2 15.81 -5.18 11.45
N VAL A 3 15.86 -4.81 10.19
CA VAL A 3 17.09 -4.39 9.50
C VAL A 3 17.08 -2.88 9.44
N PHE A 4 18.18 -2.24 9.84
CA PHE A 4 18.33 -0.80 9.82
C PHE A 4 19.42 -0.38 8.85
N LYS A 5 19.27 0.79 8.25
CA LYS A 5 20.35 1.43 7.52
C LYS A 5 21.46 1.79 8.51
N TRP A 6 22.66 1.24 8.28
CA TRP A 6 23.82 1.57 9.10
C TRP A 6 24.33 2.97 8.74
N THR A 7 24.62 3.78 9.76
CA THR A 7 25.26 5.09 9.64
C THR A 7 26.25 5.26 10.80
N PRO A 8 27.31 6.07 10.67
CA PRO A 8 28.26 6.31 11.77
C PRO A 8 27.59 6.86 13.04
N THR A 9 26.47 7.57 12.90
CA THR A 9 25.64 8.11 13.98
C THR A 9 24.49 7.20 14.39
N PHE A 10 24.48 5.94 13.93
CA PHE A 10 23.41 4.98 14.20
C PHE A 10 23.30 4.71 15.71
N THR A 11 22.08 4.79 16.23
CA THR A 11 21.78 4.47 17.63
C THR A 11 20.66 3.42 17.65
N PRO A 12 20.79 2.30 18.39
CA PRO A 12 19.75 1.26 18.43
C PRO A 12 18.37 1.74 18.90
N SER A 13 18.33 2.85 19.62
CA SER A 13 17.10 3.47 20.15
C SER A 13 16.35 4.34 19.13
N LYS A 14 16.95 4.65 17.98
CA LYS A 14 16.39 5.55 16.96
C LYS A 14 16.51 4.91 15.59
N GLU A 15 15.38 4.77 14.90
CA GLU A 15 15.36 4.31 13.52
C GLU A 15 15.61 5.47 12.56
N SER A 16 16.29 5.17 11.44
CA SER A 16 16.50 6.15 10.37
C SER A 16 15.17 6.50 9.69
N SER A 17 14.99 7.77 9.34
CA SER A 17 13.85 8.19 8.50
C SER A 17 13.99 7.73 7.06
N ILE A 18 15.19 7.26 6.68
CA ILE A 18 15.49 6.76 5.34
C ILE A 18 15.12 5.28 5.28
N VAL A 19 14.17 4.95 4.39
CA VAL A 19 13.66 3.59 4.21
C VAL A 19 13.67 3.18 2.74
N PRO A 20 13.90 1.88 2.43
CA PRO A 20 13.74 1.38 1.08
C PRO A 20 12.25 1.34 0.72
N VAL A 21 11.86 2.02 -0.35
CA VAL A 21 10.49 2.07 -0.86
C VAL A 21 10.47 1.69 -2.31
N TRP A 22 9.49 0.88 -2.69
CA TRP A 22 9.25 0.55 -4.08
C TRP A 22 8.42 1.65 -4.74
N VAL A 23 8.89 2.11 -5.89
CA VAL A 23 8.19 3.04 -6.77
C VAL A 23 7.88 2.36 -8.10
N SER A 24 6.68 2.62 -8.59
CA SER A 24 6.17 2.18 -9.88
C SER A 24 6.03 3.37 -10.83
N PHE A 25 6.44 3.18 -12.07
CA PHE A 25 6.30 4.12 -13.17
C PHE A 25 5.25 3.60 -14.16
N PRO A 26 3.96 3.90 -13.93
CA PRO A 26 2.90 3.47 -14.84
C PRO A 26 3.07 4.14 -16.20
N LYS A 27 2.75 3.41 -17.27
CA LYS A 27 2.75 3.89 -18.67
C LYS A 27 4.09 4.43 -19.17
N LEU A 28 5.19 4.13 -18.49
CA LEU A 28 6.52 4.41 -19.01
C LEU A 28 6.72 3.58 -20.30
N PRO A 29 7.23 4.15 -21.40
CA PRO A 29 7.49 3.40 -22.62
C PRO A 29 8.44 2.22 -22.40
N ALA A 30 8.11 1.05 -22.95
CA ALA A 30 8.87 -0.19 -22.73
C ALA A 30 10.35 -0.10 -23.17
N HIS A 31 10.68 0.72 -24.16
CA HIS A 31 12.07 0.95 -24.59
C HIS A 31 12.95 1.62 -23.51
N LEU A 32 12.34 2.20 -22.47
CA LEU A 32 13.01 2.78 -21.31
C LEU A 32 13.17 1.81 -20.14
N PHE A 33 12.74 0.54 -20.27
CA PHE A 33 12.83 -0.45 -19.20
C PHE A 33 14.23 -1.05 -19.05
N ARG A 34 15.26 -0.31 -19.49
CA ARG A 34 16.65 -0.69 -19.30
C ARG A 34 17.11 -0.28 -17.91
N LYS A 35 17.98 -1.10 -17.32
CA LYS A 35 18.49 -0.87 -15.96
C LYS A 35 19.08 0.53 -15.82
N GLU A 36 19.94 0.93 -16.74
CA GLU A 36 20.65 2.21 -16.69
C GLU A 36 19.68 3.40 -16.76
N VAL A 37 18.66 3.29 -17.62
CA VAL A 37 17.64 4.33 -17.81
C VAL A 37 16.77 4.44 -16.56
N LEU A 38 16.29 3.31 -16.02
CA LEU A 38 15.46 3.30 -14.82
C LEU A 38 16.23 3.78 -13.58
N PHE A 39 17.52 3.47 -13.45
CA PHE A 39 18.37 4.05 -12.40
C PHE A 39 18.49 5.57 -12.56
N THR A 40 18.69 6.06 -13.79
CA THR A 40 18.75 7.50 -14.07
C THR A 40 17.42 8.18 -13.70
N VAL A 41 16.29 7.60 -14.13
CA VAL A 41 14.95 8.10 -13.82
C VAL A 41 14.67 8.09 -12.33
N ALA A 42 15.00 7.00 -11.64
CA ALA A 42 14.83 6.90 -10.19
C ALA A 42 15.75 7.88 -9.43
N SER A 43 16.95 8.17 -9.97
CA SER A 43 17.89 9.14 -9.41
C SER A 43 17.37 10.58 -9.43
N MET A 44 16.41 10.89 -10.31
CA MET A 44 15.71 12.19 -10.30
C MET A 44 14.79 12.34 -9.09
N ILE A 45 14.41 11.23 -8.47
CA ILE A 45 13.54 11.20 -7.29
C ILE A 45 14.42 11.17 -6.04
N GLU A 46 15.18 10.09 -5.87
CA GLU A 46 16.06 9.84 -4.72
C GLU A 46 17.13 8.81 -5.10
N THR A 47 17.88 8.25 -4.14
CA THR A 47 18.94 7.27 -4.43
C THR A 47 18.34 5.90 -4.82
N PRO A 48 18.58 5.40 -6.06
CA PRO A 48 18.12 4.07 -6.45
C PRO A 48 18.95 2.95 -5.83
N LEU A 49 18.28 1.90 -5.37
CA LEU A 49 18.89 0.70 -4.80
C LEU A 49 18.86 -0.47 -5.76
N GLN A 50 17.68 -0.76 -6.32
CA GLN A 50 17.44 -1.98 -7.10
C GLN A 50 16.29 -1.78 -8.09
N ILE A 51 16.23 -2.60 -9.14
CA ILE A 51 15.08 -2.70 -10.03
C ILE A 51 14.41 -4.05 -9.82
N ASP A 52 13.08 -4.07 -9.95
CA ASP A 52 12.29 -5.30 -9.87
C ASP A 52 12.68 -6.30 -10.97
N ASP A 53 12.79 -7.58 -10.60
CA ASP A 53 13.26 -8.63 -11.50
C ASP A 53 12.34 -8.80 -12.71
N ALA A 54 11.03 -8.59 -12.56
CA ALA A 54 10.10 -8.65 -13.68
C ALA A 54 10.30 -7.49 -14.68
N THR A 55 10.76 -6.34 -14.19
CA THR A 55 11.12 -5.19 -15.04
C THR A 55 12.45 -5.46 -15.74
N LEU A 56 13.46 -5.98 -15.03
CA LEU A 56 14.76 -6.34 -15.60
C LEU A 56 14.65 -7.41 -16.70
N ASN A 57 13.84 -8.44 -16.44
CA ASN A 57 13.62 -9.54 -17.38
C ASN A 57 12.57 -9.20 -18.46
N GLN A 58 12.01 -7.99 -18.45
CA GLN A 58 10.96 -7.55 -19.38
C GLN A 58 9.74 -8.48 -19.43
N SER A 59 9.51 -9.27 -18.38
CA SER A 59 8.43 -10.25 -18.32
C SER A 59 7.08 -9.60 -18.03
N LYS A 60 7.09 -8.41 -17.42
CA LYS A 60 5.91 -7.61 -17.12
C LYS A 60 6.08 -6.16 -17.59
N LEU A 61 5.68 -5.89 -18.83
CA LEU A 61 5.77 -4.56 -19.45
C LEU A 61 4.66 -3.58 -19.04
N SER A 62 3.80 -3.93 -18.07
CA SER A 62 2.68 -3.07 -17.67
C SER A 62 3.12 -1.85 -16.86
N LYS A 63 4.16 -2.00 -16.03
CA LYS A 63 4.73 -0.93 -15.20
C LYS A 63 6.19 -1.26 -14.90
N ALA A 64 7.06 -0.25 -14.97
CA ALA A 64 8.43 -0.40 -14.50
C ALA A 64 8.48 -0.14 -12.99
N ARG A 65 9.26 -0.91 -12.25
CA ARG A 65 9.37 -0.79 -10.79
C ARG A 65 10.82 -0.72 -10.33
N ALA A 66 11.11 0.23 -9.45
CA ALA A 66 12.41 0.43 -8.84
C ALA A 66 12.30 0.61 -7.32
N CYS A 67 13.32 0.19 -6.58
CA CYS A 67 13.48 0.40 -5.15
C CYS A 67 14.41 1.60 -4.96
N ILE A 68 13.98 2.58 -4.16
CA ILE A 68 14.73 3.80 -3.86
C ILE A 68 14.85 3.98 -2.34
N GLU A 69 15.89 4.68 -1.91
CA GLU A 69 15.98 5.19 -0.53
C GLU A 69 15.11 6.44 -0.40
N LEU A 70 14.00 6.34 0.33
CA LEU A 70 13.09 7.46 0.53
C LEU A 70 13.26 8.02 1.95
N ASP A 71 13.44 9.33 2.06
CA ASP A 71 13.38 10.04 3.35
C ASP A 71 11.92 10.38 3.70
N LEU A 72 11.42 9.80 4.78
CA LEU A 72 10.03 9.99 5.22
C LEU A 72 9.73 11.39 5.76
N LEU A 73 10.76 12.18 6.07
CA LEU A 73 10.62 13.55 6.56
C LEU A 73 10.50 14.58 5.44
N LYS A 74 10.85 14.22 4.20
CA LYS A 74 10.81 15.13 3.05
C LYS A 74 9.47 15.03 2.31
N PRO A 75 9.01 16.12 1.67
CA PRO A 75 7.88 16.05 0.75
C PRO A 75 8.23 15.13 -0.43
N ARG A 76 7.22 14.42 -0.91
CA ARG A 76 7.37 13.42 -1.98
C ARG A 76 7.00 14.04 -3.32
N LEU A 77 7.65 13.55 -4.37
CA LEU A 77 7.38 13.97 -5.74
C LEU A 77 6.26 13.10 -6.33
N GLU A 78 5.19 13.71 -6.81
CA GLU A 78 4.06 12.97 -7.39
C GLU A 78 4.27 12.67 -8.88
N ASP A 79 4.90 13.60 -9.59
CA ASP A 79 5.23 13.49 -11.00
C ASP A 79 6.47 14.32 -11.37
N PHE A 80 7.05 14.01 -12.53
CA PHE A 80 8.19 14.73 -13.07
C PHE A 80 8.19 14.69 -14.59
N GLN A 81 8.96 15.60 -15.20
CA GLN A 81 9.07 15.69 -16.66
C GLN A 81 10.31 14.95 -17.15
N ILE A 82 10.12 14.12 -18.18
CA ILE A 82 11.20 13.41 -18.89
C ILE A 82 11.20 13.89 -20.33
N GLN A 83 12.39 14.24 -20.84
CA GLN A 83 12.57 14.52 -22.26
C GLN A 83 13.06 13.27 -22.99
N ILE A 84 12.31 12.85 -24.02
CA ILE A 84 12.61 11.69 -24.85
C ILE A 84 12.53 12.14 -26.30
N CYS A 85 13.66 12.10 -27.01
CA CYS A 85 13.73 12.42 -28.44
C CYS A 85 13.08 13.78 -28.82
N GLY A 86 13.21 14.78 -27.95
CA GLY A 86 12.63 16.12 -28.15
C GLY A 86 11.16 16.26 -27.71
N ALA A 87 10.50 15.19 -27.29
CA ALA A 87 9.18 15.24 -26.66
C ALA A 87 9.31 15.26 -25.14
N THR A 88 8.55 16.12 -24.46
CA THR A 88 8.45 16.14 -23.00
C THR A 88 7.24 15.32 -22.57
N ILE A 89 7.45 14.29 -21.76
CA ILE A 89 6.39 13.50 -21.14
C ILE A 89 6.34 13.80 -19.64
N VAL A 90 5.13 13.79 -19.07
CA VAL A 90 4.94 13.85 -17.62
C VAL A 90 4.81 12.42 -17.11
N GLN A 91 5.79 11.97 -16.33
CA GLN A 91 5.80 10.67 -15.70
C GLN A 91 5.25 10.77 -14.28
N ARG A 92 4.15 10.08 -14.02
CA ARG A 92 3.60 9.91 -12.66
C ARG A 92 4.40 8.89 -11.87
N ILE A 93 4.49 9.09 -10.56
CA ILE A 93 5.15 8.19 -9.62
C ILE A 93 4.08 7.57 -8.72
N GLU A 94 4.09 6.24 -8.61
CA GLU A 94 3.26 5.50 -7.68
C GLU A 94 4.15 4.86 -6.62
N TYR A 95 4.06 5.34 -5.38
CA TYR A 95 4.79 4.74 -4.26
C TYR A 95 4.02 3.56 -3.67
N GLU A 96 4.72 2.48 -3.36
CA GLU A 96 4.14 1.27 -2.77
C GLU A 96 4.54 1.12 -1.30
N ASP A 97 3.57 0.81 -0.44
CA ASP A 97 3.76 0.44 0.97
C ASP A 97 4.66 1.40 1.79
N ILE A 98 4.44 2.71 1.66
CA ILE A 98 5.21 3.70 2.41
C ILE A 98 4.85 3.63 3.91
N PRO A 99 5.81 3.35 4.81
CA PRO A 99 5.53 3.33 6.23
C PRO A 99 5.45 4.75 6.81
N HIS A 100 4.81 4.87 7.96
CA HIS A 100 4.79 6.12 8.73
C HIS A 100 6.08 6.28 9.55
N TYR A 101 6.57 7.50 9.70
CA TYR A 101 7.67 7.82 10.61
C TYR A 101 7.13 8.64 11.78
N CYS A 102 7.46 8.23 12.99
CA CYS A 102 7.14 8.97 14.20
C CYS A 102 8.33 9.87 14.57
N SER A 103 8.14 11.18 14.53
CA SER A 103 9.13 12.18 14.92
C SER A 103 9.36 12.22 16.44
N LEU A 104 8.35 11.80 17.22
CA LEU A 104 8.41 11.79 18.69
C LEU A 104 9.35 10.69 19.21
N CYS A 105 9.08 9.43 18.88
CA CYS A 105 9.89 8.29 19.33
C CYS A 105 10.98 7.88 18.33
N LYS A 106 11.02 8.48 17.12
CA LYS A 106 11.99 8.18 16.06
C LYS A 106 11.95 6.72 15.59
N HIS A 107 10.75 6.16 15.48
CA HIS A 107 10.53 4.80 14.97
C HIS A 107 9.61 4.81 13.74
N VAL A 108 9.84 3.84 12.85
CA VAL A 108 9.01 3.59 11.67
C VAL A 108 7.84 2.66 12.05
N GLY A 109 6.66 2.97 11.53
CA GLY A 109 5.46 2.13 11.58
C GLY A 109 4.20 2.80 12.14
N HIS A 110 4.32 3.98 12.75
CA HIS A 110 3.18 4.72 13.30
C HIS A 110 3.37 6.23 13.15
N ARG A 111 2.28 6.99 13.32
CA ARG A 111 2.29 8.45 13.29
C ARG A 111 2.53 9.01 14.69
N ASP A 112 2.87 10.29 14.77
CA ASP A 112 3.02 10.99 16.05
C ASP A 112 1.75 10.91 16.92
N SER A 113 0.56 10.88 16.31
CA SER A 113 -0.72 10.73 17.01
C SER A 113 -0.91 9.38 17.71
N ASP A 114 -0.25 8.34 17.19
CA ASP A 114 -0.40 6.96 17.66
C ASP A 114 0.82 6.55 18.51
N CYS A 115 1.67 7.52 18.87
CA CYS A 115 2.89 7.30 19.62
C CYS A 115 2.59 7.09 21.10
N TYR A 116 3.17 6.03 21.67
CA TYR A 116 2.95 5.64 23.06
C TYR A 116 3.85 6.39 24.07
N THR A 117 4.79 7.22 23.60
CA THR A 117 5.93 7.60 24.44
C THR A 117 5.63 8.69 25.48
N GLU A 118 4.57 9.51 25.39
CA GLU A 118 4.17 10.39 26.51
C GLU A 118 2.65 10.61 26.57
N GLY A 119 1.98 9.93 27.54
CA GLY A 119 0.62 10.24 28.01
C GLY A 119 -0.48 9.19 27.72
N ASP A 120 -0.76 8.31 28.69
CA ASP A 120 -2.04 7.60 28.92
C ASP A 120 -2.89 7.12 27.74
N ALA A 121 -2.46 6.07 27.02
CA ALA A 121 -3.39 5.24 26.24
C ALA A 121 -3.08 3.73 26.39
N PRO A 122 -4.07 2.88 26.70
CA PRO A 122 -3.84 1.46 26.93
C PRO A 122 -3.46 0.75 25.63
N LYS A 123 -2.48 -0.16 25.73
CA LYS A 123 -1.99 -1.01 24.63
C LYS A 123 -3.16 -1.62 23.85
N PRO A 124 -3.27 -1.44 22.52
CA PRO A 124 -4.03 -2.41 21.73
C PRO A 124 -3.33 -3.76 21.90
N PRO A 125 -4.09 -4.86 22.13
CA PRO A 125 -3.50 -6.15 22.42
C PRO A 125 -2.55 -6.55 21.28
N PRO A 126 -1.43 -7.22 21.59
CA PRO A 126 -0.51 -7.70 20.56
C PRO A 126 -1.32 -8.50 19.54
N GLN A 127 -1.33 -8.04 18.29
CA GLN A 127 -1.93 -8.79 17.20
C GLN A 127 -1.11 -10.08 17.07
N LYS A 128 -1.66 -11.18 17.60
CA LYS A 128 -1.08 -12.51 17.43
C LYS A 128 -0.86 -12.74 15.93
N PRO A 129 0.24 -13.39 15.52
CA PRO A 129 0.43 -13.76 14.12
C PRO A 129 -0.77 -14.60 13.71
N ARG A 130 -1.63 -14.02 12.86
CA ARG A 130 -2.88 -14.63 12.44
C ARG A 130 -2.52 -15.81 11.56
N ASN A 131 -2.55 -17.01 12.13
CA ASN A 131 -2.19 -18.23 11.41
C ASN A 131 -3.13 -18.38 10.20
N ARG A 132 -2.60 -18.89 9.08
CA ARG A 132 -3.31 -19.06 7.80
C ARG A 132 -4.63 -19.86 7.95
N ALA A 133 -4.73 -20.71 8.97
CA ALA A 133 -5.93 -21.46 9.32
C ALA A 133 -7.07 -20.56 9.85
N GLU A 134 -6.78 -19.56 10.69
CA GLU A 134 -7.79 -18.67 11.28
C GLU A 134 -8.35 -17.67 10.26
N LYS A 135 -7.55 -17.31 9.25
CA LYS A 135 -8.00 -16.47 8.13
C LYS A 135 -9.06 -17.19 7.28
N LYS A 136 -8.88 -18.51 7.03
CA LYS A 136 -9.87 -19.33 6.31
C LYS A 136 -11.19 -19.48 7.07
N VAL A 137 -11.14 -19.69 8.39
CA VAL A 137 -12.36 -19.82 9.21
C VAL A 137 -13.16 -18.51 9.25
N ALA A 138 -12.49 -17.36 9.37
CA ALA A 138 -13.16 -16.06 9.38
C ALA A 138 -13.82 -15.71 8.02
N GLU A 139 -13.21 -16.12 6.90
CA GLU A 139 -13.73 -15.89 5.55
C GLU A 139 -14.97 -16.76 5.27
N GLU A 140 -14.93 -18.05 5.64
CA GLU A 140 -16.08 -18.97 5.54
C GLU A 140 -17.26 -18.53 6.42
N VAL A 141 -16.99 -18.10 7.67
CA VAL A 141 -18.05 -17.56 8.56
C VAL A 141 -18.64 -16.26 8.01
N GLY A 142 -17.82 -15.40 7.41
CA GLY A 142 -18.29 -14.17 6.75
C GLY A 142 -19.19 -14.46 5.55
N ARG A 143 -18.80 -15.43 4.72
CA ARG A 143 -19.57 -15.86 3.55
C ARG A 143 -20.91 -16.48 3.94
N GLY A 144 -20.94 -17.32 4.98
CA GLY A 144 -22.17 -17.90 5.52
C GLY A 144 -23.15 -16.85 6.07
N LYS A 145 -22.65 -15.82 6.76
CA LYS A 145 -23.48 -14.71 7.26
C LYS A 145 -24.05 -13.82 6.14
N ALA A 146 -23.28 -13.58 5.08
CA ALA A 146 -23.75 -12.84 3.92
C ALA A 146 -24.88 -13.58 3.18
N VAL A 147 -24.72 -14.89 2.96
CA VAL A 147 -25.73 -15.73 2.32
C VAL A 147 -27.02 -15.77 3.16
N ALA A 148 -26.94 -15.96 4.48
CA ALA A 148 -28.12 -15.95 5.35
C ALA A 148 -28.88 -14.61 5.31
N LYS A 149 -28.16 -13.49 5.23
CA LYS A 149 -28.77 -12.15 5.17
C LYS A 149 -29.48 -11.90 3.83
N GLU A 150 -28.91 -12.37 2.72
CA GLU A 150 -29.59 -12.31 1.42
C GLU A 150 -30.87 -13.16 1.36
N THR A 151 -30.86 -14.37 1.93
CA THR A 151 -32.03 -15.25 1.92
C THR A 151 -33.18 -14.70 2.78
N LEU A 152 -32.87 -14.07 3.92
CA LEU A 152 -33.87 -13.38 4.76
C LEU A 152 -34.47 -12.15 4.06
N LEU A 153 -33.65 -11.38 3.34
CA LEU A 153 -34.13 -10.21 2.61
C LEU A 153 -35.05 -10.60 1.44
N LYS A 154 -34.72 -11.69 0.72
CA LYS A 154 -35.56 -12.24 -0.36
C LYS A 154 -36.93 -12.71 0.16
N ARG A 155 -36.96 -13.50 1.25
CA ARG A 155 -38.22 -13.97 1.87
C ARG A 155 -39.10 -12.82 2.37
N SER A 156 -38.48 -11.76 2.92
CA SER A 156 -39.21 -10.54 3.33
C SER A 156 -39.81 -9.80 2.14
N GLY A 157 -39.11 -9.74 1.01
CA GLY A 157 -39.60 -9.15 -0.25
C GLY A 157 -40.80 -9.90 -0.81
N GLU A 158 -40.75 -11.24 -0.85
CA GLU A 158 -41.83 -12.10 -1.34
C GLU A 158 -43.09 -11.98 -0.46
N ALA A 159 -42.92 -11.98 0.87
CA ALA A 159 -44.03 -11.79 1.81
C ALA A 159 -44.72 -10.43 1.63
N LYS A 160 -43.95 -9.35 1.45
CA LYS A 160 -44.49 -8.01 1.17
C LYS A 160 -45.20 -7.94 -0.18
N GLN A 161 -44.74 -8.68 -1.18
CA GLN A 161 -45.37 -8.71 -2.50
C GLN A 161 -46.70 -9.49 -2.48
N LEU A 162 -46.79 -10.58 -1.73
CA LEU A 162 -48.03 -11.35 -1.53
C LEU A 162 -49.07 -10.54 -0.77
N GLN A 163 -48.68 -9.84 0.31
CA GLN A 163 -49.60 -8.93 1.03
C GLN A 163 -50.14 -7.82 0.12
N ARG A 164 -49.30 -7.22 -0.73
CA ARG A 164 -49.73 -6.20 -1.71
C ARG A 164 -50.69 -6.77 -2.76
N LYS A 165 -50.52 -8.02 -3.20
CA LYS A 165 -51.44 -8.68 -4.14
C LYS A 165 -52.78 -9.00 -3.50
N LEU A 166 -52.81 -9.45 -2.24
CA LEU A 166 -54.03 -9.70 -1.48
C LEU A 166 -54.85 -8.42 -1.24
N VAL A 167 -54.20 -7.32 -0.87
CA VAL A 167 -54.87 -6.02 -0.68
C VAL A 167 -55.46 -5.48 -1.99
N ARG A 168 -54.86 -5.77 -3.15
CA ARG A 168 -55.38 -5.38 -4.46
C ARG A 168 -56.55 -6.24 -4.95
N ALA A 169 -56.69 -7.47 -4.47
CA ALA A 169 -57.75 -8.39 -4.87
C ALA A 169 -59.06 -8.18 -4.07
N GLN A 170 -59.06 -7.32 -3.06
CA GLN A 170 -60.23 -6.97 -2.22
C GLN A 170 -60.83 -5.58 -2.55
N ARG A 171 -60.44 -5.00 -3.70
CA ARG A 171 -61.02 -3.80 -4.30
C ARG A 171 -61.68 -4.16 -5.61
#